data_AF-A0A2W1GC55-F1
#
_entry.id   AF-A0A2W1GC55-F1
#
_cell.length_a   1.000
_cell.length_b   1.000
_cell.length_c   1.000
_cell.angle_alpha   90.00
_cell.angle_beta   90.00
_cell.angle_gamma   90.00
#
_symmetry.space_group_name_H-M   'P 1'
#
loop_
_entity.id
_entity.type
_entity.pdbx_description
1 polymer ?
#
loop_
_entity_poly.entity_id
_entity_poly.type
_entity_poly.pdbx_seq_one_letter_code
_entity_poly.pdbx_strand_id
1 'polypeptide(L)'
;MAIKDWGLLSQTDEDALHNVSRLLAVEARPYTNAAGRLLKPEFFEDARPKQLPSPPPDASAAEEEAAAIVVEREQQVHNIEIWRKDIMNELSLLDFAILRAEFTTKSNHTERERYAVDKTAIEAKQEHVRKTIEDLRVRLVEAKETLAVRKKYDELTEKITSSKMLKPRDEQALAHVKLDQEISELEHEVQSAKDTWSDRRTQFGRIEEEARGMLRMIKDEKEEAERKEGMMKDDDGEGEGSTSRGDISHAGTPRPDGGMTPGHASQSGEASSLRVPPHDRLRPLSREVSVVRSPARSNVVDDTEMADSGANSGDAHADYSSGLEEGEDLEDGEEDGEEPSIDMDES
;
A
#
# COMPACT_ATOMS: atom_id res chain seq x y z
N MET A 1 0.14 -30.73 8.11
CA MET A 1 -0.62 -30.39 6.88
C MET A 1 -1.95 -29.82 7.32
N ALA A 2 -2.30 -28.59 6.92
CA ALA A 2 -3.60 -28.03 7.26
C ALA A 2 -4.69 -28.89 6.60
N ILE A 3 -5.65 -29.37 7.39
CA ILE A 3 -6.83 -30.09 6.91
C ILE A 3 -7.58 -29.10 6.00
N LYS A 4 -7.51 -29.32 4.68
CA LYS A 4 -8.00 -28.38 3.66
C LYS A 4 -9.46 -28.59 3.31
N ASP A 5 -10.08 -29.65 3.79
CA ASP A 5 -11.42 -30.03 3.35
C ASP A 5 -12.38 -30.03 4.54
N TRP A 6 -12.90 -28.84 4.87
CA TRP A 6 -14.22 -28.71 5.49
C TRP A 6 -15.29 -28.90 4.40
N GLY A 7 -15.26 -30.05 3.73
CA GLY A 7 -16.23 -30.37 2.68
C GLY A 7 -17.64 -30.35 3.25
N LEU A 8 -18.62 -29.89 2.47
CA LEU A 8 -20.03 -30.06 2.85
C LEU A 8 -20.27 -31.53 3.15
N LEU A 9 -20.85 -31.78 4.33
CA LEU A 9 -21.20 -33.12 4.73
C LEU A 9 -22.25 -33.68 3.77
N SER A 10 -22.27 -35.00 3.59
CA SER A 10 -23.34 -35.60 2.80
C SER A 10 -24.67 -35.40 3.52
N GLN A 11 -25.77 -35.23 2.79
CA GLN A 11 -27.10 -35.04 3.38
C GLN A 11 -27.43 -36.15 4.40
N THR A 12 -27.00 -37.38 4.12
CA THR A 12 -27.21 -38.53 5.01
C THR A 12 -26.44 -38.43 6.32
N ASP A 13 -25.23 -37.88 6.29
CA ASP A 13 -24.42 -37.67 7.49
C ASP A 13 -24.90 -36.45 8.29
N GLU A 14 -25.40 -35.42 7.59
CA GLU A 14 -26.01 -34.24 8.19
C GLU A 14 -27.33 -34.62 8.90
N ASP A 15 -28.17 -35.44 8.27
CA ASP A 15 -29.39 -36.02 8.84
C ASP A 15 -29.12 -37.03 9.98
N ALA A 16 -27.89 -37.55 10.09
CA ALA A 16 -27.46 -38.40 11.22
C ALA A 16 -26.98 -37.56 12.41
N LEU A 17 -26.30 -36.43 12.15
CA LEU A 17 -25.82 -35.48 13.17
C LEU A 17 -26.96 -34.69 13.78
N HIS A 18 -27.83 -34.12 12.94
CA HIS A 18 -29.10 -33.60 13.38
C HIS A 18 -29.93 -34.83 13.67
N ASN A 19 -30.12 -35.21 14.94
CA ASN A 19 -30.87 -36.40 15.33
C ASN A 19 -32.33 -36.38 14.83
N VAL A 20 -32.57 -36.44 13.51
CA VAL A 20 -33.88 -36.34 12.88
C VAL A 20 -34.74 -37.46 13.42
N SER A 21 -34.18 -38.66 13.57
CA SER A 21 -34.85 -39.80 14.20
C SER A 21 -35.29 -39.53 15.65
N ARG A 22 -34.47 -38.86 16.46
CA ARG A 22 -34.80 -38.55 17.87
C ARG A 22 -35.79 -37.40 18.00
N LEU A 23 -35.60 -36.33 17.24
CA LEU A 23 -36.50 -35.17 17.20
C LEU A 23 -37.87 -35.57 16.66
N LEU A 24 -37.90 -36.34 15.57
CA LEU A 24 -39.13 -36.84 14.96
C LEU A 24 -39.83 -37.86 15.86
N ALA A 25 -39.10 -38.69 16.63
CA ALA A 25 -39.70 -39.54 17.65
C ALA A 25 -40.35 -38.74 18.80
N VAL A 26 -39.74 -37.62 19.22
CA VAL A 26 -40.32 -36.73 20.23
C VAL A 26 -41.55 -35.99 19.69
N GLU A 27 -41.51 -35.56 18.43
CA GLU A 27 -42.63 -34.89 17.77
C GLU A 27 -43.77 -35.82 17.41
N ALA A 28 -43.49 -37.10 17.09
CA ALA A 28 -44.50 -38.10 16.77
C ALA A 28 -45.26 -38.60 18.01
N ARG A 29 -44.68 -38.51 19.22
CA ARG A 29 -45.25 -39.05 20.47
C ARG A 29 -46.69 -38.60 20.75
N PRO A 30 -47.04 -37.30 20.70
CA PRO A 30 -48.41 -36.84 20.91
C PRO A 30 -49.39 -37.46 19.90
N TYR A 31 -48.99 -37.56 18.62
CA TYR A 31 -49.81 -38.19 17.59
C TYR A 31 -50.01 -39.68 17.83
N THR A 32 -48.94 -40.40 18.21
CA THR A 32 -49.03 -41.84 18.50
C THR A 32 -49.82 -42.13 19.77
N ASN A 33 -49.74 -41.26 20.78
CA ASN A 33 -50.50 -41.41 22.02
C ASN A 33 -51.98 -41.14 21.80
N ALA A 34 -52.32 -40.05 21.09
CA ALA A 34 -53.70 -39.73 20.74
C ALA A 34 -54.31 -40.81 19.85
N ALA A 35 -53.62 -41.22 18.78
CA ALA A 35 -54.08 -42.29 17.88
C ALA A 35 -54.21 -43.63 18.63
N GLY A 36 -53.20 -43.96 19.43
CA GLY A 36 -53.16 -45.19 20.21
C GLY A 36 -54.23 -45.28 21.29
N ARG A 37 -54.82 -44.16 21.74
CA ARG A 37 -55.93 -44.13 22.69
C ARG A 37 -57.29 -44.05 21.99
N LEU A 38 -57.47 -43.13 21.05
CA LEU A 38 -58.74 -42.87 20.36
C LEU A 38 -59.16 -44.00 19.41
N LEU A 39 -58.20 -44.72 18.82
CA LEU A 39 -58.48 -45.79 17.85
C LEU A 39 -58.57 -47.19 18.48
N LYS A 40 -58.55 -47.29 19.83
CA LYS A 40 -58.72 -48.61 20.48
C LYS A 40 -60.16 -49.09 20.31
N PRO A 41 -60.38 -50.39 20.00
CA PRO A 41 -61.73 -50.95 19.81
C PRO A 41 -62.65 -50.72 21.01
N GLU A 42 -62.09 -50.83 22.23
CA GLU A 42 -62.82 -50.71 23.49
C GLU A 42 -62.96 -49.26 24.00
N PHE A 43 -62.43 -48.28 23.26
CA PHE A 43 -62.35 -46.89 23.75
C PHE A 43 -63.70 -46.27 24.11
N PHE A 44 -64.75 -46.67 23.39
CA PHE A 44 -66.12 -46.19 23.62
C PHE A 44 -66.91 -47.08 24.59
N GLU A 45 -66.40 -48.27 24.92
CA GLU A 45 -67.04 -49.17 25.90
C GLU A 45 -66.88 -48.58 27.32
N ASP A 46 -65.72 -48.01 27.64
CA ASP A 46 -65.45 -47.33 28.92
C ASP A 46 -66.34 -46.10 29.16
N ALA A 47 -66.84 -45.48 28.08
CA ALA A 47 -67.68 -44.29 28.12
C ALA A 47 -69.18 -44.60 28.05
N ARG A 48 -69.57 -45.86 27.78
CA ARG A 48 -70.98 -46.24 27.61
C ARG A 48 -71.59 -46.60 28.97
N PRO A 49 -72.68 -45.94 29.40
CA PRO A 49 -73.40 -46.37 30.59
C PRO A 49 -73.94 -47.78 30.37
N LYS A 50 -73.64 -48.70 31.28
CA LYS A 50 -74.13 -50.09 31.16
C LYS A 50 -75.65 -50.08 31.26
N GLN A 51 -76.29 -50.64 30.24
CA GLN A 51 -77.74 -50.73 30.21
C GLN A 51 -78.18 -51.72 31.30
N LEU A 52 -79.17 -51.35 32.11
CA LEU A 52 -79.70 -52.22 33.16
C LEU A 52 -80.17 -53.55 32.53
N PRO A 53 -79.91 -54.70 33.16
CA PRO A 53 -80.43 -55.97 32.71
C PRO A 53 -81.97 -55.92 32.70
N SER A 54 -82.57 -56.20 31.56
CA SER A 54 -83.99 -56.56 31.45
C SER A 54 -84.08 -58.08 31.57
N PRO A 55 -84.88 -58.70 32.47
CA PRO A 55 -86.03 -58.22 33.26
C PRO A 55 -85.70 -57.79 34.71
N PRO A 56 -86.61 -57.09 35.42
CA PRO A 56 -86.37 -56.58 36.78
C PRO A 56 -86.17 -57.71 37.81
N PRO A 57 -85.23 -57.55 38.77
CA PRO A 57 -84.95 -58.56 39.81
C PRO A 57 -86.10 -58.70 40.81
N ASP A 58 -86.29 -59.93 41.32
CA ASP A 58 -87.33 -60.29 42.29
C ASP A 58 -87.14 -59.57 43.64
N ALA A 59 -88.25 -59.13 44.24
CA ALA A 59 -88.31 -58.16 45.35
C ALA A 59 -87.62 -58.58 46.67
N SER A 60 -87.12 -59.81 46.81
CA SER A 60 -86.48 -60.32 48.03
C SER A 60 -84.94 -60.28 48.03
N ALA A 61 -84.30 -59.93 46.91
CA ALA A 61 -82.85 -59.63 46.83
C ALA A 61 -82.57 -58.13 46.59
N ALA A 62 -83.63 -57.32 46.51
CA ALA A 62 -83.61 -55.99 45.92
C ALA A 62 -82.89 -54.89 46.72
N GLU A 63 -82.74 -54.99 48.05
CA GLU A 63 -82.11 -53.92 48.84
C GLU A 63 -80.58 -53.96 48.80
N GLU A 64 -79.97 -55.15 48.88
CA GLU A 64 -78.51 -55.31 48.82
C GLU A 64 -77.99 -55.18 47.37
N GLU A 65 -78.77 -55.68 46.39
CA GLU A 65 -78.48 -55.49 44.97
C GLU A 65 -78.71 -54.05 44.50
N ALA A 66 -79.71 -53.33 45.04
CA ALA A 66 -79.90 -51.91 44.70
C ALA A 66 -78.77 -51.01 45.22
N ALA A 67 -78.24 -51.29 46.41
CA ALA A 67 -77.07 -50.57 46.93
C ALA A 67 -75.83 -50.83 46.06
N ALA A 68 -75.62 -52.07 45.61
CA ALA A 68 -74.53 -52.42 44.70
C ALA A 68 -74.65 -51.74 43.32
N ILE A 69 -75.87 -51.64 42.78
CA ILE A 69 -76.15 -50.96 41.49
C ILE A 69 -75.89 -49.45 41.59
N VAL A 70 -76.19 -48.82 42.72
CA VAL A 70 -75.91 -47.39 42.93
C VAL A 70 -74.41 -47.14 42.99
N VAL A 71 -73.65 -47.97 43.70
CA VAL A 71 -72.18 -47.89 43.77
C VAL A 71 -71.55 -48.13 42.39
N GLU A 72 -72.03 -49.11 41.62
CA GLU A 72 -71.54 -49.35 40.25
C GLU A 72 -71.83 -48.17 39.32
N ARG A 73 -73.01 -47.53 39.46
CA ARG A 73 -73.36 -46.33 38.69
C ARG A 73 -72.46 -45.15 39.05
N GLU A 74 -72.16 -44.92 40.32
CA GLU A 74 -71.24 -43.85 40.76
C GLU A 74 -69.82 -44.08 40.23
N GLN A 75 -69.34 -45.33 40.25
CA GLN A 75 -68.06 -45.71 39.65
C GLN A 75 -68.04 -45.50 38.13
N GLN A 76 -69.14 -45.81 37.43
CA GLN A 76 -69.26 -45.55 35.99
C GLN A 76 -69.21 -44.04 35.67
N VAL A 77 -69.93 -43.21 36.44
CA VAL A 77 -69.89 -41.75 36.25
C VAL A 77 -68.47 -41.23 36.50
N HIS A 78 -67.80 -41.71 37.54
CA HIS A 78 -66.41 -41.34 37.83
C HIS A 78 -65.45 -41.75 36.69
N ASN A 79 -65.60 -42.96 36.14
CA ASN A 79 -64.79 -43.44 35.01
C ASN A 79 -65.02 -42.59 33.75
N ILE A 80 -66.27 -42.20 33.46
CA ILE A 80 -66.60 -41.31 32.34
C ILE A 80 -65.96 -39.92 32.53
N GLU A 81 -65.94 -39.40 33.75
CA GLU A 81 -65.28 -38.12 34.04
C GLU A 81 -63.77 -38.18 33.85
N ILE A 82 -63.11 -39.27 34.28
CA ILE A 82 -61.68 -39.50 34.06
C ILE A 82 -61.39 -39.60 32.56
N TRP A 83 -62.15 -40.42 31.85
CA TRP A 83 -62.04 -40.59 30.39
C TRP A 83 -62.16 -39.24 29.65
N ARG A 84 -63.14 -38.42 30.03
CA ARG A 84 -63.32 -37.08 29.45
C ARG A 84 -62.11 -36.18 29.71
N LYS A 85 -61.57 -36.18 30.94
CA LYS A 85 -60.38 -35.38 31.30
C LYS A 85 -59.16 -35.84 30.51
N ASP A 86 -58.98 -37.15 30.36
CA ASP A 86 -57.86 -37.73 29.61
C ASP A 86 -57.91 -37.35 28.13
N ILE A 87 -59.08 -37.36 27.50
CA ILE A 87 -59.23 -36.92 26.10
C ILE A 87 -58.88 -35.44 25.95
N MET A 88 -59.40 -34.59 26.84
CA MET A 88 -59.13 -33.15 26.76
C MET A 88 -57.64 -32.85 26.96
N ASN A 89 -56.97 -33.60 27.85
CA ASN A 89 -55.53 -33.52 28.04
C ASN A 89 -54.77 -33.95 26.77
N GLU A 90 -55.13 -35.07 26.14
CA GLU A 90 -54.48 -35.53 24.90
C GLU A 90 -54.71 -34.56 23.72
N LEU A 91 -55.93 -34.02 23.56
CA LEU A 91 -56.23 -33.03 22.53
C LEU A 91 -55.43 -31.74 22.75
N SER A 92 -55.32 -31.26 23.99
CA SER A 92 -54.48 -30.09 24.27
C SER A 92 -52.99 -30.34 24.00
N LEU A 93 -52.46 -31.52 24.37
CA LEU A 93 -51.10 -31.93 24.03
C LEU A 93 -50.87 -31.97 22.51
N LEU A 94 -51.85 -32.44 21.75
CA LEU A 94 -51.82 -32.44 20.29
C LEU A 94 -51.78 -31.02 19.73
N ASP A 95 -52.63 -30.12 20.23
CA ASP A 95 -52.66 -28.71 19.82
C ASP A 95 -51.30 -28.02 20.06
N PHE A 96 -50.68 -28.25 21.22
CA PHE A 96 -49.34 -27.73 21.51
C PHE A 96 -48.27 -28.30 20.56
N ALA A 97 -48.36 -29.59 20.22
CA ALA A 97 -47.43 -30.23 19.30
C ALA A 97 -47.55 -29.65 17.88
N ILE A 98 -48.77 -29.43 17.40
CA ILE A 98 -49.05 -28.82 16.09
C ILE A 98 -48.53 -27.38 16.07
N LEU A 99 -48.84 -26.57 17.09
CA LEU A 99 -48.38 -25.19 17.18
C LEU A 99 -46.85 -25.10 17.18
N ARG A 100 -46.18 -25.98 17.93
CA ARG A 100 -44.72 -26.03 17.93
C ARG A 100 -44.17 -26.37 16.55
N ALA A 101 -44.73 -27.37 15.87
CA ALA A 101 -44.30 -27.76 14.52
C ALA A 101 -44.46 -26.60 13.51
N GLU A 102 -45.57 -25.86 13.58
CA GLU A 102 -45.80 -24.67 12.77
C GLU A 102 -44.77 -23.56 13.04
N PHE A 103 -44.51 -23.25 14.31
CA PHE A 103 -43.52 -22.23 14.69
C PHE A 103 -42.10 -22.63 14.29
N THR A 104 -41.70 -23.88 14.53
CA THR A 104 -40.39 -24.40 14.13
C THR A 104 -40.23 -24.37 12.61
N THR A 105 -41.27 -24.76 11.86
CA THR A 105 -41.23 -24.72 10.38
C THR A 105 -41.10 -23.29 9.86
N LYS A 106 -41.89 -22.35 10.40
CA LYS A 106 -41.80 -20.93 10.02
C LYS A 106 -40.45 -20.33 10.37
N SER A 107 -39.95 -20.60 11.58
CA SER A 107 -38.63 -20.14 12.03
C SER A 107 -37.52 -20.68 11.14
N ASN A 108 -37.55 -21.97 10.79
CA ASN A 108 -36.58 -22.58 9.88
C ASN A 108 -36.66 -21.97 8.47
N HIS A 109 -37.85 -21.61 7.99
CA HIS A 109 -38.00 -20.98 6.69
C HIS A 109 -37.36 -19.59 6.66
N THR A 110 -37.68 -18.75 7.64
CA THR A 110 -37.07 -17.41 7.80
C THR A 110 -35.55 -17.50 7.95
N GLU A 111 -35.06 -18.50 8.70
CA GLU A 111 -33.63 -18.70 8.89
C GLU A 111 -32.93 -19.11 7.58
N ARG A 112 -33.55 -20.00 6.78
CA ARG A 112 -33.06 -20.37 5.46
C ARG A 112 -33.05 -19.19 4.49
N GLU A 113 -34.06 -18.33 4.52
CA GLU A 113 -34.08 -17.10 3.74
C GLU A 113 -32.93 -16.16 4.15
N ARG A 114 -32.70 -15.99 5.46
CA ARG A 114 -31.56 -15.20 5.96
C ARG A 114 -30.23 -15.77 5.46
N TYR A 115 -30.03 -17.08 5.57
CA TYR A 115 -28.81 -17.72 5.08
C TYR A 115 -28.65 -17.61 3.55
N ALA A 116 -29.74 -17.64 2.78
CA ALA A 116 -29.68 -17.42 1.35
C ALA A 116 -29.20 -16.00 1.01
N VAL A 117 -29.74 -14.99 1.70
CA VAL A 117 -29.30 -13.59 1.54
C VAL A 117 -27.83 -13.46 1.95
N ASP A 118 -27.44 -13.97 3.11
CA ASP A 118 -26.06 -13.89 3.60
C ASP A 118 -25.07 -14.60 2.66
N LYS A 119 -25.45 -15.76 2.10
CA LYS A 119 -24.66 -16.46 1.10
C LYS A 119 -24.39 -15.59 -0.12
N THR A 120 -25.42 -14.98 -0.70
CA THR A 120 -25.24 -14.09 -1.86
C THR A 120 -24.36 -12.88 -1.52
N ALA A 121 -24.49 -12.32 -0.32
CA ALA A 121 -23.66 -11.21 0.14
C ALA A 121 -22.18 -11.62 0.32
N ILE A 122 -21.92 -12.84 0.81
CA ILE A 122 -20.57 -13.39 0.93
C ILE A 122 -19.97 -13.64 -0.45
N GLU A 123 -20.73 -14.25 -1.38
CA GLU A 123 -20.29 -14.49 -2.76
C GLU A 123 -19.93 -13.17 -3.47
N ALA A 124 -20.76 -12.14 -3.31
CA ALA A 124 -20.48 -10.80 -3.85
C ALA A 124 -19.20 -10.19 -3.27
N LYS A 125 -18.96 -10.33 -1.95
CA LYS A 125 -17.71 -9.88 -1.31
C LYS A 125 -16.49 -10.64 -1.84
N GLN A 126 -16.60 -11.95 -2.01
CA GLN A 126 -15.53 -12.78 -2.58
C GLN A 126 -15.19 -12.35 -4.01
N GLU A 127 -16.20 -12.10 -4.84
CA GLU A 127 -16.00 -11.61 -6.20
C GLU A 127 -15.35 -10.22 -6.21
N HIS A 128 -15.80 -9.32 -5.33
CA HIS A 128 -15.19 -8.00 -5.18
C HIS A 128 -13.72 -8.08 -4.78
N VAL A 129 -13.37 -8.94 -3.82
CA VAL A 129 -11.97 -9.17 -3.42
C VAL A 129 -11.16 -9.73 -4.59
N ARG A 130 -11.70 -10.68 -5.35
CA ARG A 130 -11.04 -11.23 -6.55
C ARG A 130 -10.74 -10.14 -7.59
N LYS A 131 -11.72 -9.28 -7.90
CA LYS A 131 -11.56 -8.14 -8.82
C LYS A 131 -10.50 -7.16 -8.30
N THR A 132 -10.55 -6.82 -7.02
CA THR A 132 -9.57 -5.92 -6.38
C THR A 132 -8.15 -6.48 -6.46
N ILE A 133 -7.97 -7.79 -6.25
CA ILE A 133 -6.66 -8.44 -6.38
C ILE A 133 -6.15 -8.35 -7.82
N GLU A 134 -7.01 -8.55 -8.81
CA GLU A 134 -6.65 -8.45 -10.22
C GLU A 134 -6.22 -7.02 -10.59
N ASP A 135 -6.99 -6.01 -10.16
CA ASP A 135 -6.64 -4.59 -10.34
C ASP A 135 -5.31 -4.23 -9.68
N LEU A 136 -5.06 -4.75 -8.46
CA LEU A 136 -3.80 -4.54 -7.76
C LEU A 136 -2.62 -5.20 -8.49
N ARG A 137 -2.82 -6.35 -9.13
CA ARG A 137 -1.78 -7.00 -9.95
C ARG A 137 -1.42 -6.14 -11.16
N VAL A 138 -2.41 -5.57 -11.84
CA VAL A 138 -2.17 -4.66 -12.98
C VAL A 138 -1.37 -3.44 -12.51
N ARG A 139 -1.81 -2.77 -11.45
CA ARG A 139 -1.09 -1.61 -10.88
C ARG A 139 0.33 -1.95 -10.43
N LEU A 140 0.54 -3.16 -9.92
CA LEU A 140 1.87 -3.61 -9.52
C LEU A 140 2.80 -3.74 -10.74
N VAL A 141 2.31 -4.27 -11.87
CA VAL A 141 3.08 -4.34 -13.11
C VAL A 141 3.45 -2.94 -13.60
N GLU A 142 2.50 -2.01 -13.66
CA GLU A 142 2.75 -0.61 -14.03
C GLU A 142 3.77 0.07 -13.08
N ALA A 143 3.64 -0.17 -11.78
CA ALA A 143 4.58 0.34 -10.78
C ALA A 143 6.01 -0.22 -10.97
N LYS A 144 6.14 -1.49 -11.37
CA LYS A 144 7.45 -2.09 -11.67
C LYS A 144 8.07 -1.50 -12.93
N GLU A 145 7.28 -1.26 -13.96
CA GLU A 145 7.74 -0.63 -15.21
C GLU A 145 8.23 0.80 -14.95
N THR A 146 7.44 1.60 -14.22
CA THR A 146 7.84 2.97 -13.85
C THR A 146 9.09 2.99 -12.96
N LEU A 147 9.23 2.04 -12.04
CA LEU A 147 10.45 1.87 -11.25
C LEU A 147 11.66 1.54 -12.14
N ALA A 148 11.50 0.65 -13.13
CA ALA A 148 12.57 0.31 -14.06
C ALA A 148 13.01 1.54 -14.90
N VAL A 149 12.07 2.38 -15.33
CA VAL A 149 12.36 3.65 -16.00
C VAL A 149 13.13 4.61 -15.08
N ARG A 150 12.70 4.76 -13.82
CA ARG A 150 13.40 5.61 -12.85
C ARG A 150 14.83 5.15 -12.58
N LYS A 151 15.05 3.84 -12.44
CA LYS A 151 16.39 3.28 -12.31
C LYS A 151 17.29 3.63 -13.50
N LYS A 152 16.76 3.57 -14.73
CA LYS A 152 17.51 4.00 -15.92
C LYS A 152 17.85 5.49 -15.87
N TYR A 153 16.95 6.34 -15.37
CA TYR A 153 17.25 7.76 -15.18
C TYR A 153 18.29 7.99 -14.10
N ASP A 154 18.24 7.23 -13.01
CA ASP A 154 19.26 7.29 -11.95
C ASP A 154 20.63 6.87 -12.50
N GLU A 155 20.71 5.77 -13.25
CA GLU A 155 21.94 5.32 -13.93
C GLU A 155 22.50 6.36 -14.91
N LEU A 156 21.64 7.02 -15.69
CA LEU A 156 22.05 8.09 -16.61
C LEU A 156 22.53 9.32 -15.84
N THR A 157 21.84 9.66 -14.76
CA THR A 157 22.20 10.80 -13.89
C THR A 157 23.55 10.54 -13.22
N GLU A 158 23.78 9.33 -12.71
CA GLU A 158 25.07 8.93 -12.15
C GLU A 158 26.16 9.01 -13.21
N LYS A 159 25.94 8.54 -14.44
CA LYS A 159 26.92 8.68 -15.53
C LYS A 159 27.25 10.14 -15.86
N ILE A 160 26.26 11.03 -15.87
CA ILE A 160 26.45 12.46 -16.17
C ILE A 160 27.14 13.19 -15.01
N THR A 161 26.80 12.86 -13.76
CA THR A 161 27.28 13.57 -12.57
C THR A 161 28.60 13.01 -12.02
N SER A 162 28.87 11.71 -12.18
CA SER A 162 30.11 11.06 -11.73
C SER A 162 31.30 11.30 -12.67
N SER A 163 31.04 11.61 -13.95
CA SER A 163 32.09 11.93 -14.90
C SER A 163 32.70 13.29 -14.58
N LYS A 164 33.85 13.28 -13.90
CA LYS A 164 34.67 14.48 -13.60
C LYS A 164 35.03 15.30 -14.86
N MET A 165 34.97 14.69 -16.04
CA MET A 165 35.23 15.34 -17.33
C MET A 165 34.08 16.23 -17.82
N LEU A 166 32.86 16.02 -17.35
CA LEU A 166 31.71 16.86 -17.71
C LEU A 166 31.58 17.98 -16.69
N LYS A 167 31.81 19.22 -17.14
CA LYS A 167 31.54 20.43 -16.33
C LYS A 167 30.04 20.71 -16.27
N PRO A 168 29.52 21.33 -15.20
CA PRO A 168 28.15 21.83 -15.16
C PRO A 168 27.82 22.76 -16.34
N ARG A 169 26.56 22.76 -16.79
CA ARG A 169 26.13 23.58 -17.94
C ARG A 169 26.38 25.07 -17.73
N ASP A 170 26.16 25.57 -16.52
CA ASP A 170 26.35 26.99 -16.20
C ASP A 170 27.82 27.41 -16.32
N GLU A 171 28.76 26.55 -15.87
CA GLU A 171 30.19 26.79 -16.01
C GLU A 171 30.65 26.71 -17.48
N GLN A 172 30.10 25.77 -18.25
CA GLN A 172 30.38 25.68 -19.68
C GLN A 172 29.89 26.92 -20.42
N ALA A 173 28.70 27.43 -20.10
CA ALA A 173 28.16 28.65 -20.70
C ALA A 173 29.05 29.86 -20.44
N LEU A 174 29.54 30.04 -19.20
CA LEU A 174 30.48 31.11 -18.87
C LEU A 174 31.83 30.94 -19.60
N ALA A 175 32.33 29.71 -19.72
CA ALA A 175 33.55 29.43 -20.47
C ALA A 175 33.38 29.74 -21.97
N HIS A 176 32.24 29.41 -22.57
CA HIS A 176 31.93 29.77 -23.96
C HIS A 176 31.90 31.27 -24.17
N VAL A 177 31.19 32.02 -23.31
CA VAL A 177 31.15 33.49 -23.39
C VAL A 177 32.55 34.10 -23.29
N LYS A 178 33.41 33.57 -22.40
CA LYS A 178 34.79 34.04 -22.28
C LYS A 178 35.62 33.75 -23.53
N LEU A 179 35.49 32.56 -24.11
CA LEU A 179 36.20 32.20 -25.34
C LEU A 179 35.71 33.05 -26.52
N ASP A 180 34.42 33.33 -26.62
CA ASP A 180 33.87 34.20 -27.66
C ASP A 180 34.40 35.64 -27.53
N GLN A 181 34.58 36.13 -26.30
CA GLN A 181 35.24 37.42 -26.05
C GLN A 181 36.70 37.41 -26.50
N GLU A 182 37.47 36.39 -26.12
CA GLU A 182 38.89 36.26 -26.52
C GLU A 182 39.04 36.14 -28.05
N ILE A 183 38.15 35.39 -28.72
CA ILE A 183 38.11 35.32 -30.18
C ILE A 183 37.85 36.71 -30.77
N SER A 184 36.89 37.46 -30.25
CA SER A 184 36.59 38.80 -30.76
C SER A 184 37.75 39.79 -30.57
N GLU A 185 38.49 39.67 -29.46
CA GLU A 185 39.69 40.46 -29.18
C GLU A 185 40.81 40.11 -30.15
N LEU A 186 41.08 38.81 -30.38
CA LEU A 186 42.08 38.35 -31.33
C LEU A 186 41.73 38.73 -32.77
N GLU A 187 40.46 38.68 -33.17
CA GLU A 187 40.01 39.14 -34.48
C GLU A 187 40.26 40.65 -34.65
N HIS A 188 40.00 41.45 -33.61
CA HIS A 188 40.32 42.88 -33.60
C HIS A 188 41.83 43.13 -33.67
N GLU A 189 42.65 42.36 -32.95
CA GLU A 189 44.11 42.44 -33.02
C GLU A 189 44.64 42.08 -34.41
N VAL A 190 44.12 41.03 -35.03
CA VAL A 190 44.47 40.64 -36.41
C VAL A 190 44.09 41.75 -37.38
N GLN A 191 42.91 42.37 -37.20
CA GLN A 191 42.48 43.49 -38.04
C GLN A 191 43.39 44.70 -37.84
N SER A 192 43.76 45.04 -36.59
CA SER A 192 44.71 46.11 -36.29
C SER A 192 46.11 45.83 -36.87
N ALA A 193 46.60 44.59 -36.77
CA ALA A 193 47.87 44.18 -37.37
C ALA A 193 47.82 44.28 -38.90
N LYS A 194 46.70 43.91 -39.52
CA LYS A 194 46.49 44.07 -40.97
C LYS A 194 46.49 45.55 -41.37
N ASP A 195 45.82 46.40 -40.61
CA ASP A 195 45.74 47.84 -40.88
C ASP A 195 47.14 48.48 -40.75
N THR A 196 47.88 48.18 -39.68
CA THR A 196 49.27 48.65 -39.50
C THR A 196 50.21 48.13 -40.60
N TRP A 197 50.03 46.90 -41.07
CA TRP A 197 50.83 46.37 -42.18
C TRP A 197 50.49 47.07 -43.50
N SER A 198 49.22 47.40 -43.73
CA SER A 198 48.79 48.20 -44.88
C SER A 198 49.36 49.62 -44.83
N ASP A 199 49.33 50.27 -43.67
CA ASP A 199 49.93 51.59 -43.47
C ASP A 199 51.43 51.57 -43.70
N ARG A 200 52.15 50.59 -43.15
CA ARG A 200 53.58 50.41 -43.41
C ARG A 200 53.84 50.19 -44.89
N ARG A 201 53.03 49.40 -45.59
CA ARG A 201 53.18 49.17 -47.02
C ARG A 201 52.97 50.47 -47.82
N THR A 202 52.03 51.32 -47.43
CA THR A 202 51.88 52.66 -48.06
C THR A 202 53.06 53.58 -47.74
N GLN A 203 53.58 53.58 -46.51
CA GLN A 203 54.77 54.34 -46.13
C GLN A 203 56.01 53.88 -46.91
N PHE A 204 56.24 52.56 -47.01
CA PHE A 204 57.30 52.01 -47.84
C PHE A 204 57.14 52.39 -49.32
N GLY A 205 55.91 52.40 -49.85
CA GLY A 205 55.63 52.89 -51.19
C GLY A 205 56.03 54.35 -51.39
N ARG A 206 55.71 55.23 -50.44
CA ARG A 206 56.15 56.64 -50.46
C ARG A 206 57.66 56.79 -50.42
N ILE A 207 58.34 56.03 -49.54
CA ILE A 207 59.81 56.03 -49.45
C ILE A 207 60.42 55.53 -50.77
N GLU A 208 59.85 54.50 -51.39
CA GLU A 208 60.34 53.99 -52.68
C GLU A 208 60.16 55.02 -53.80
N GLU A 209 59.04 55.75 -53.82
CA GLU A 209 58.79 56.85 -54.75
C GLU A 209 59.78 58.02 -54.55
N GLU A 210 60.02 58.41 -53.30
CA GLU A 210 61.01 59.44 -52.95
C GLU A 210 62.43 58.99 -53.29
N ALA A 211 62.80 57.74 -53.02
CA ALA A 211 64.09 57.17 -53.38
C ALA A 211 64.29 57.11 -54.90
N ARG A 212 63.24 56.76 -55.66
CA ARG A 212 63.25 56.81 -57.12
C ARG A 212 63.35 58.25 -57.63
N GLY A 213 62.72 59.20 -56.95
CA GLY A 213 62.85 60.63 -57.18
C GLY A 213 64.28 61.13 -56.94
N MET A 214 64.91 60.73 -55.83
CA MET A 214 66.30 61.03 -55.53
C MET A 214 67.27 60.40 -56.54
N LEU A 215 67.04 59.15 -56.94
CA LEU A 215 67.79 58.52 -58.03
C LEU A 215 67.66 59.29 -59.35
N ARG A 216 66.48 59.84 -59.65
CA ARG A 216 66.27 60.72 -60.80
C ARG A 216 67.06 62.02 -60.63
N MET A 217 66.98 62.68 -59.47
CA MET A 217 67.77 63.89 -59.19
C MET A 217 69.28 63.63 -59.29
N ILE A 218 69.79 62.54 -58.71
CA ILE A 218 71.21 62.16 -58.82
C ILE A 218 71.60 61.91 -60.28
N LYS A 219 70.72 61.29 -61.07
CA LYS A 219 70.97 61.04 -62.48
C LYS A 219 70.96 62.35 -63.29
N ASP A 220 70.00 63.23 -63.02
CA ASP A 220 69.89 64.54 -63.66
C ASP A 220 71.09 65.43 -63.26
N GLU A 221 71.51 65.42 -62.00
CA GLU A 221 72.68 66.13 -61.46
C GLU A 221 73.99 65.54 -61.98
N LYS A 222 74.08 64.21 -62.16
CA LYS A 222 75.21 63.54 -62.84
C LYS A 222 75.26 63.88 -64.33
N GLU A 223 74.12 63.93 -65.00
CA GLU A 223 74.02 64.31 -66.42
C GLU A 223 74.34 65.80 -66.60
N GLU A 224 73.97 66.66 -65.63
CA GLU A 224 74.34 68.07 -65.60
C GLU A 224 75.83 68.27 -65.26
N ALA A 225 76.40 67.42 -64.39
CA ALA A 225 77.84 67.37 -64.14
C ALA A 225 78.63 66.88 -65.38
N GLU A 226 78.19 65.84 -66.08
CA GLU A 226 78.82 65.41 -67.34
C GLU A 226 78.69 66.46 -68.45
N ARG A 227 77.57 67.20 -68.49
CA ARG A 227 77.38 68.32 -69.44
C ARG A 227 78.22 69.56 -69.08
N LYS A 228 78.63 69.70 -67.81
CA LYS A 228 79.48 70.80 -67.32
C LYS A 228 80.97 70.45 -67.26
N GLU A 229 81.32 69.16 -67.19
CA GLU A 229 82.69 68.65 -67.23
C GLU A 229 83.18 68.34 -68.66
N GLY A 230 82.27 68.21 -69.65
CA GLY A 230 82.62 68.08 -71.07
C GLY A 230 83.29 69.29 -71.73
N MET A 231 83.55 70.40 -70.99
CA MET A 231 84.19 71.61 -71.51
C MET A 231 85.15 72.28 -70.51
N MET A 232 85.95 71.49 -69.78
CA MET A 232 87.32 71.90 -69.40
C MET A 232 88.18 70.64 -69.22
N LYS A 233 89.08 70.44 -70.18
CA LYS A 233 90.28 69.62 -70.06
C LYS A 233 91.47 70.59 -69.95
N ASP A 234 92.47 70.20 -69.16
CA ASP A 234 93.74 70.86 -68.82
C ASP A 234 93.62 71.69 -67.51
N ASP A 235 94.48 71.60 -66.49
CA ASP A 235 95.74 70.87 -66.26
C ASP A 235 96.10 71.02 -64.76
N ASP A 236 96.85 70.03 -64.25
CA ASP A 236 97.73 69.92 -63.08
C ASP A 236 97.62 70.82 -61.81
N GLY A 237 97.91 70.18 -60.66
CA GLY A 237 98.54 70.88 -59.53
C GLY A 237 98.27 70.29 -58.13
N GLU A 238 99.26 69.56 -57.62
CA GLU A 238 99.34 68.91 -56.30
C GLU A 238 99.24 69.84 -55.07
N GLY A 239 98.96 69.27 -53.89
CA GLY A 239 99.13 69.97 -52.61
C GLY A 239 98.66 69.22 -51.36
N GLU A 240 99.62 68.64 -50.64
CA GLU A 240 99.52 67.95 -49.34
C GLU A 240 98.93 68.78 -48.17
N GLY A 241 98.57 68.06 -47.09
CA GLY A 241 98.71 68.55 -45.70
C GLY A 241 97.39 68.62 -44.92
N SER A 242 97.00 67.64 -44.11
CA SER A 242 97.53 67.27 -42.77
C SER A 242 96.83 67.99 -41.59
N THR A 243 96.38 67.16 -40.63
CA THR A 243 95.99 67.45 -39.23
C THR A 243 94.62 68.13 -39.02
N SER A 244 93.87 67.96 -37.92
CA SER A 244 94.17 67.43 -36.59
C SER A 244 92.85 67.24 -35.81
N ARG A 245 92.72 66.08 -35.14
CA ARG A 245 92.31 65.84 -33.74
C ARG A 245 91.09 66.53 -33.09
N GLY A 246 90.36 65.69 -32.35
CA GLY A 246 89.79 66.00 -31.02
C GLY A 246 88.37 65.44 -30.87
N ASP A 247 88.13 64.20 -30.39
CA ASP A 247 88.06 63.78 -28.96
C ASP A 247 86.78 64.37 -28.31
N ILE A 248 85.90 63.70 -27.55
CA ILE A 248 86.07 62.73 -26.44
C ILE A 248 84.74 61.95 -26.20
N SER A 249 84.90 60.76 -25.63
CA SER A 249 84.01 59.68 -25.16
C SER A 249 82.76 59.95 -24.28
N HIS A 250 81.78 59.02 -24.33
CA HIS A 250 81.22 58.26 -23.18
C HIS A 250 80.33 57.10 -23.71
N ALA A 251 80.73 55.83 -23.58
CA ALA A 251 80.46 54.93 -22.45
C ALA A 251 78.96 54.64 -22.22
N GLY A 252 78.51 53.40 -22.52
CA GLY A 252 77.27 52.86 -21.94
C GLY A 252 76.46 51.89 -22.79
N THR A 253 76.94 50.65 -22.99
CA THR A 253 76.03 49.50 -23.10
C THR A 253 75.42 49.22 -21.72
N PRO A 254 74.11 48.95 -21.62
CA PRO A 254 73.65 47.92 -20.71
C PRO A 254 73.00 46.76 -21.47
N ARG A 255 73.38 45.60 -20.97
CA ARG A 255 73.01 44.23 -21.31
C ARG A 255 71.56 43.97 -20.88
N PRO A 256 70.86 43.00 -21.49
CA PRO A 256 69.57 42.53 -21.00
C PRO A 256 69.78 41.61 -19.80
N ASP A 257 69.38 42.06 -18.61
CA ASP A 257 69.05 41.18 -17.49
C ASP A 257 67.57 40.78 -17.68
N GLY A 258 67.20 39.51 -17.80
CA GLY A 258 67.54 38.44 -16.85
C GLY A 258 66.36 38.32 -15.90
N GLY A 259 65.41 37.44 -16.23
CA GLY A 259 64.12 37.33 -15.54
C GLY A 259 64.19 36.88 -14.09
N MET A 260 63.18 37.26 -13.31
CA MET A 260 62.83 36.62 -12.04
C MET A 260 61.31 36.64 -11.85
N THR A 261 60.74 35.43 -11.80
CA THR A 261 59.43 35.09 -11.21
C THR A 261 59.45 35.26 -9.67
N PRO A 262 58.29 35.20 -8.98
CA PRO A 262 57.91 36.13 -7.93
C PRO A 262 58.33 35.71 -6.51
N GLY A 263 58.67 36.71 -5.70
CA GLY A 263 58.97 36.59 -4.27
C GLY A 263 57.79 36.97 -3.39
N HIS A 264 57.42 36.05 -2.51
CA HIS A 264 56.36 36.10 -1.50
C HIS A 264 56.86 36.84 -0.23
N ALA A 265 56.04 37.75 0.33
CA ALA A 265 56.12 38.22 1.73
C ALA A 265 54.74 38.84 2.09
N SER A 266 53.88 38.31 2.96
CA SER A 266 53.94 38.03 4.41
C SER A 266 54.15 39.26 5.32
N GLN A 267 53.07 39.92 5.74
CA GLN A 267 52.78 40.40 7.12
C GLN A 267 51.36 41.04 7.17
N SER A 268 50.37 40.43 7.83
CA SER A 268 49.86 40.70 9.19
C SER A 268 49.31 42.14 9.40
N GLY A 269 48.08 42.38 9.87
CA GLY A 269 47.13 41.45 10.49
C GLY A 269 45.76 42.07 10.84
N GLU A 270 45.01 41.27 11.62
CA GLU A 270 43.79 41.57 12.41
C GLU A 270 42.50 41.91 11.62
N ALA A 271 41.33 41.31 11.84
CA ALA A 271 40.81 40.48 12.90
C ALA A 271 39.64 39.61 12.35
N SER A 272 39.43 38.40 12.90
CA SER A 272 38.11 37.80 13.26
C SER A 272 38.17 36.27 13.40
N SER A 273 38.25 35.85 14.67
CA SER A 273 37.67 34.66 15.31
C SER A 273 37.74 33.26 14.66
N LEU A 274 38.62 32.46 15.29
CA LEU A 274 38.55 31.03 15.59
C LEU A 274 37.15 30.36 15.60
N ARG A 275 37.03 29.20 14.94
CA ARG A 275 36.65 27.90 15.56
C ARG A 275 36.81 26.72 14.59
N VAL A 276 37.41 25.63 15.10
CA VAL A 276 37.67 24.32 14.48
C VAL A 276 36.55 23.33 14.88
N PRO A 277 36.30 22.23 14.12
CA PRO A 277 35.07 21.40 14.17
C PRO A 277 35.19 20.22 15.15
N PRO A 278 34.12 19.41 15.39
CA PRO A 278 33.99 18.16 14.61
C PRO A 278 32.55 17.59 14.44
N HIS A 279 32.48 16.53 13.64
CA HIS A 279 31.50 15.43 13.59
C HIS A 279 30.61 15.25 14.84
N ASP A 280 29.31 14.96 14.69
CA ASP A 280 28.80 13.58 14.64
C ASP A 280 27.28 13.52 14.42
N ARG A 281 26.85 12.32 14.04
CA ARG A 281 25.51 11.76 13.85
C ARG A 281 24.41 12.29 14.79
N LEU A 282 23.21 12.46 14.24
CA LEU A 282 21.97 11.72 14.57
C LEU A 282 20.72 12.52 14.14
N ARG A 283 19.88 11.88 13.31
CA ARG A 283 18.42 12.13 13.15
C ARG A 283 17.72 11.83 14.50
N PRO A 284 16.45 12.23 14.80
CA PRO A 284 15.31 12.26 13.88
C PRO A 284 14.16 13.28 14.17
N LEU A 285 13.08 13.17 13.38
CA LEU A 285 11.72 13.72 13.55
C LEU A 285 11.59 15.22 13.23
N SER A 286 10.92 15.61 12.14
CA SER A 286 9.46 15.57 12.09
C SER A 286 8.93 15.60 10.66
N ARG A 287 7.91 14.77 10.47
CA ARG A 287 7.17 14.50 9.23
C ARG A 287 6.04 15.52 9.14
N GLU A 288 6.12 16.44 8.19
CA GLU A 288 5.00 17.30 7.84
C GLU A 288 3.90 16.49 7.13
N VAL A 289 2.69 16.82 7.52
CA VAL A 289 1.43 16.14 7.26
C VAL A 289 0.98 16.42 5.84
N SER A 290 0.88 15.38 5.02
CA SER A 290 0.11 15.39 3.78
C SER A 290 -1.01 14.34 3.84
N VAL A 291 -2.21 14.91 3.72
CA VAL A 291 -3.53 14.36 3.50
C VAL A 291 -3.56 13.06 2.71
N VAL A 292 -4.02 11.95 3.33
CA VAL A 292 -4.84 10.92 2.68
C VAL A 292 -5.81 10.32 3.71
N ARG A 293 -7.11 10.43 3.45
CA ARG A 293 -8.19 9.75 4.17
C ARG A 293 -8.20 8.26 3.79
N SER A 294 -8.33 7.39 4.79
CA SER A 294 -8.90 6.05 4.61
C SER A 294 -9.80 5.72 5.80
N PRO A 295 -10.85 4.89 5.60
CA PRO A 295 -12.00 4.83 6.49
C PRO A 295 -11.89 3.67 7.49
N ALA A 296 -12.28 3.91 8.74
CA ALA A 296 -12.76 2.87 9.63
C ALA A 296 -13.77 3.43 10.64
N ARG A 297 -14.94 2.77 10.64
CA ARG A 297 -15.96 2.59 11.68
C ARG A 297 -15.67 3.16 13.08
N SER A 298 -16.61 3.93 13.63
CA SER A 298 -17.51 3.48 14.72
C SER A 298 -18.33 4.64 15.32
N ASN A 299 -19.65 4.42 15.41
CA ASN A 299 -20.62 4.90 16.41
C ASN A 299 -20.71 6.40 16.75
N VAL A 300 -21.84 7.03 16.39
CA VAL A 300 -22.78 7.78 17.27
C VAL A 300 -24.10 7.90 16.48
N VAL A 301 -25.13 7.11 16.83
CA VAL A 301 -26.41 7.54 17.45
C VAL A 301 -27.15 8.62 16.66
N ASP A 302 -28.19 8.20 15.92
CA ASP A 302 -29.35 9.04 15.64
C ASP A 302 -30.59 8.28 16.13
N ASP A 303 -31.21 8.85 17.15
CA ASP A 303 -32.43 8.40 17.82
C ASP A 303 -33.58 8.40 16.83
N THR A 304 -34.24 7.25 16.67
CA THR A 304 -35.54 7.15 16.02
C THR A 304 -36.57 6.78 17.08
N GLU A 305 -37.55 7.66 17.25
CA GLU A 305 -38.70 7.53 18.15
C GLU A 305 -39.40 6.18 18.00
N MET A 306 -39.53 5.44 19.10
CA MET A 306 -40.48 4.32 19.21
C MET A 306 -41.44 4.60 20.35
N ALA A 307 -42.71 4.71 19.97
CA ALA A 307 -43.83 5.06 20.81
C ALA A 307 -44.08 4.06 21.94
N ASP A 308 -44.41 4.65 23.09
CA ASP A 308 -44.91 4.05 24.32
C ASP A 308 -46.27 3.36 24.11
N SER A 309 -46.37 2.12 24.56
CA SER A 309 -47.64 1.41 24.80
C SER A 309 -47.42 0.29 25.81
N GLY A 310 -47.80 0.55 27.07
CA GLY A 310 -48.57 -0.42 27.85
C GLY A 310 -47.87 -1.11 29.03
N ALA A 311 -48.04 -0.50 30.21
CA ALA A 311 -48.39 -1.11 31.50
C ALA A 311 -48.14 -2.62 31.72
N ASN A 312 -47.43 -2.99 32.79
CA ASN A 312 -48.07 -3.40 34.06
C ASN A 312 -47.03 -3.69 35.17
N SER A 313 -47.14 -2.90 36.25
CA SER A 313 -47.02 -3.22 37.67
C SER A 313 -46.48 -4.59 38.13
N GLY A 314 -45.54 -4.55 39.10
CA GLY A 314 -45.75 -5.28 40.36
C GLY A 314 -44.69 -6.30 40.80
N ASP A 315 -43.94 -5.89 41.82
CA ASP A 315 -43.74 -6.64 43.07
C ASP A 315 -42.45 -7.47 43.29
N ALA A 316 -42.10 -7.50 44.57
CA ALA A 316 -40.78 -7.64 45.16
C ALA A 316 -40.42 -9.07 45.61
N HIS A 317 -39.13 -9.20 45.95
CA HIS A 317 -38.55 -10.16 46.91
C HIS A 317 -38.73 -11.67 46.67
N ALA A 318 -37.60 -12.37 46.48
CA ALA A 318 -37.06 -13.27 47.50
C ALA A 318 -35.72 -13.90 47.05
N ASP A 319 -34.77 -13.94 47.99
CA ASP A 319 -33.61 -14.83 48.03
C ASP A 319 -33.98 -16.29 47.70
N TYR A 320 -33.02 -17.03 47.14
CA TYR A 320 -32.33 -18.16 47.78
C TYR A 320 -31.65 -19.06 46.74
N SER A 321 -30.45 -19.51 47.14
CA SER A 321 -29.91 -20.86 46.92
C SER A 321 -28.88 -21.08 45.80
N SER A 322 -27.64 -21.30 46.26
CA SER A 322 -26.69 -22.38 45.92
C SER A 322 -26.54 -22.74 44.43
N GLY A 323 -25.37 -22.62 43.80
CA GLY A 323 -24.09 -23.12 44.26
C GLY A 323 -23.64 -24.25 43.31
N LEU A 324 -22.47 -24.11 42.69
CA LEU A 324 -21.49 -25.18 42.54
C LEU A 324 -20.21 -24.60 41.92
N GLU A 325 -19.17 -24.63 42.75
CA GLU A 325 -17.76 -24.50 42.45
C GLU A 325 -17.25 -25.91 42.17
N GLU A 326 -16.68 -26.15 40.99
CA GLU A 326 -16.02 -27.39 40.58
C GLU A 326 -15.17 -27.02 39.35
N GLY A 327 -13.86 -27.23 39.25
CA GLY A 327 -12.88 -27.94 40.04
C GLY A 327 -11.72 -28.17 39.06
N GLU A 328 -10.57 -27.55 39.31
CA GLU A 328 -9.31 -27.89 38.64
C GLU A 328 -8.92 -29.30 39.08
N ASP A 329 -8.47 -30.16 38.15
CA ASP A 329 -7.65 -31.32 38.50
C ASP A 329 -6.54 -31.56 37.47
N LEU A 330 -5.37 -31.80 38.07
CA LEU A 330 -4.01 -32.09 37.62
C LEU A 330 -3.93 -33.28 36.64
N GLU A 331 -3.09 -33.25 35.61
CA GLU A 331 -1.67 -33.68 35.61
C GLU A 331 -1.47 -35.10 36.19
N ASP A 332 -1.30 -36.09 35.30
CA ASP A 332 -0.19 -37.06 35.39
C ASP A 332 -0.17 -38.05 34.20
N GLY A 333 1.04 -38.43 33.77
CA GLY A 333 1.28 -39.70 33.08
C GLY A 333 2.06 -39.66 31.76
N GLU A 334 3.33 -39.21 31.78
CA GLU A 334 4.36 -39.83 30.93
C GLU A 334 4.73 -41.20 31.53
N GLU A 335 4.95 -42.22 30.69
CA GLU A 335 6.03 -43.22 30.75
C GLU A 335 5.62 -44.60 30.16
N ASP A 336 6.44 -45.00 29.17
CA ASP A 336 6.83 -46.33 28.70
C ASP A 336 5.90 -47.29 27.91
N GLY A 337 6.49 -47.85 26.84
CA GLY A 337 6.28 -49.26 26.49
C GLY A 337 6.19 -49.63 25.00
N GLU A 338 7.36 -49.75 24.37
CA GLU A 338 7.78 -50.88 23.51
C GLU A 338 7.04 -51.28 22.20
N GLU A 339 7.88 -51.66 21.23
CA GLU A 339 7.63 -52.06 19.85
C GLU A 339 6.72 -53.29 19.67
N PRO A 340 6.01 -53.42 18.53
CA PRO A 340 5.59 -54.72 18.03
C PRO A 340 6.54 -55.20 16.92
N SER A 341 7.31 -56.23 17.27
CA SER A 341 7.85 -57.20 16.32
C SER A 341 6.70 -57.95 15.64
N ILE A 342 6.67 -57.96 14.30
CA ILE A 342 5.85 -58.88 13.52
C ILE A 342 6.78 -59.53 12.49
N ASP A 343 7.33 -60.69 12.88
CA ASP A 343 7.61 -61.78 11.95
C ASP A 343 6.27 -62.47 11.65
N MET A 344 5.89 -62.54 10.38
CA MET A 344 5.01 -63.58 9.86
C MET A 344 5.48 -63.95 8.46
N ASP A 345 5.99 -65.16 8.40
CA ASP A 345 6.35 -65.99 7.26
C ASP A 345 5.18 -66.26 6.29
N GLU A 346 5.55 -66.86 5.16
CA GLU A 346 4.71 -67.64 4.21
C GLU A 346 3.92 -66.89 3.12
N SER A 347 4.59 -66.66 1.96
CA SER A 347 4.32 -67.38 0.69
C SER A 347 5.24 -66.92 -0.45
#